data_AF-A0A970AX91-F1
#
_entry.id   AF-A0A970AX91-F1
#
_cell.length_a   1.000
_cell.length_b   1.000
_cell.length_c   1.000
_cell.angle_alpha   90.00
_cell.angle_beta   90.00
_cell.angle_gamma   90.00
#
_symmetry.space_group_name_H-M   'P 1'
#
loop_
_entity.id
_entity.type
_entity.pdbx_description
1 polymer ?
#
loop_
_entity_poly.entity_id
_entity_poly.type
_entity_poly.pdbx_seq_one_letter_code
_entity_poly.pdbx_strand_id
1 'polypeptide(L)'
;RPGPVLVDIPKDIQFQKTEYVKKKDVIQKINKVVNEIDSSELDKIIDLIYKSKKPIIYSGGGVVNSGDKASVLLQDLVRLTGFPITSTLQGLGAFPGDDQQFLGMLGMHGTYEANNAMHDCDLMINIGARFDDRITGKIDKFSPGSKKIHIDIDPSSINKIIKVDHAVVGDVENVLNKLITVFKKKYPNFKNSNKENISEWWKQINKWKEKNCLSFVQEKKTIKPQYAIKRLYELTKDQDTFITTEVGQHQMWAAQYYKFKKPKRWMTSGGLGTMGFGLPAAIGVQLANPGKLVVDVAGEASILMNIQELSTAVQYKLPVKIFIINNQYMGMVRQWQELLHEKNYAESYTAALPDFVKLAEAYGATGIRATKPEELDLKIKEMIKSDKPVLFDCVVDKIENCFPMIPSGKAHNEMILEKNISRITIATNGTNSVIEQIKAQLLKLIPVYKVASFPVDDKSIFRELALIKVIADKKNLEKAKEICNSHKAQYLDTTSTSFIVEFHSTRREIDSFIRELKPFGIASVARTGPLAMAKGAEITETNKGKVI
;
A
#
# COMPACT_ATOMS: atom_id res chain seq x y z
N ARG A 1 -1.73 -13.59 25.72
CA ARG A 1 -1.28 -13.53 24.32
C ARG A 1 -0.86 -14.94 23.87
N PRO A 2 -1.51 -15.53 22.85
CA PRO A 2 -1.13 -16.87 22.36
C PRO A 2 0.31 -16.92 21.82
N GLY A 3 0.97 -18.08 21.95
CA GLY A 3 2.33 -18.32 21.48
C GLY A 3 2.71 -19.81 21.53
N PRO A 4 3.83 -20.20 20.89
CA PRO A 4 4.27 -21.60 20.86
C PRO A 4 4.81 -22.07 22.23
N VAL A 5 4.59 -23.34 22.54
CA VAL A 5 5.20 -24.05 23.68
C VAL A 5 5.80 -25.35 23.16
N LEU A 6 7.06 -25.62 23.48
CA LEU A 6 7.75 -26.85 23.11
C LEU A 6 7.84 -27.76 24.34
N VAL A 7 7.46 -29.03 24.18
CA VAL A 7 7.61 -30.08 25.19
C VAL A 7 8.50 -31.17 24.59
N ASP A 8 9.67 -31.38 25.18
CA ASP A 8 10.61 -32.42 24.76
C ASP A 8 10.43 -33.66 25.64
N ILE A 9 10.37 -34.84 25.01
CA ILE A 9 10.12 -36.12 25.69
C ILE A 9 11.21 -37.11 25.26
N PRO A 10 12.20 -37.39 26.12
CA PRO A 10 13.26 -38.33 25.81
C PRO A 10 12.74 -39.73 25.45
N LYS A 11 13.46 -40.41 24.54
CA LYS A 11 13.05 -41.71 24.00
C LYS A 11 12.91 -42.78 25.10
N ASP A 12 13.84 -42.83 26.03
CA ASP A 12 13.81 -43.74 27.19
C ASP A 12 12.57 -43.50 28.06
N ILE A 13 12.21 -42.24 28.30
CA ILE A 13 10.98 -41.86 29.02
C ILE A 13 9.72 -42.32 28.27
N GLN A 14 9.72 -42.26 26.93
CA GLN A 14 8.59 -42.77 26.12
C GLN A 14 8.38 -44.28 26.27
N PHE A 15 9.46 -45.06 26.45
CA PHE A 15 9.39 -46.51 26.66
C PHE A 15 9.22 -46.92 28.12
N GLN A 16 9.52 -46.03 29.06
CA GLN A 16 9.43 -46.32 30.48
C GLN A 16 7.97 -46.60 30.86
N LYS A 17 7.72 -47.84 31.30
CA LYS A 17 6.42 -48.22 31.87
C LYS A 17 6.25 -47.53 33.22
N THR A 18 5.09 -46.96 33.44
CA THR A 18 4.70 -46.36 34.72
C THR A 18 3.19 -46.53 34.90
N GLU A 19 2.71 -46.36 36.13
CA GLU A 19 1.27 -46.31 36.37
C GLU A 19 0.70 -44.99 35.83
N TYR A 20 -0.30 -45.08 34.96
CA TYR A 20 -0.99 -43.90 34.47
C TYR A 20 -1.82 -43.29 35.60
N VAL A 21 -1.36 -42.16 36.11
CA VAL A 21 -2.14 -41.34 37.04
C VAL A 21 -2.93 -40.33 36.22
N LYS A 22 -4.27 -40.47 36.21
CA LYS A 22 -5.15 -39.49 35.58
C LYS A 22 -4.80 -38.11 36.11
N LYS A 23 -4.70 -37.14 35.20
CA LYS A 23 -4.45 -35.73 35.55
C LYS A 23 -5.43 -35.34 36.67
N LYS A 24 -4.91 -35.13 37.89
CA LYS A 24 -5.69 -34.40 38.92
C LYS A 24 -5.96 -33.02 38.33
N ASP A 25 -7.14 -32.46 38.56
CA ASP A 25 -7.40 -31.07 38.24
C ASP A 25 -6.41 -30.21 39.03
N VAL A 26 -5.24 -30.00 38.46
CA VAL A 26 -4.36 -28.93 38.86
C VAL A 26 -5.14 -27.71 38.43
N ILE A 27 -5.91 -27.14 39.37
CA ILE A 27 -6.27 -25.73 39.33
C ILE A 27 -4.94 -25.03 39.42
N GLN A 28 -4.24 -24.98 38.30
CA GLN A 28 -3.09 -24.15 38.14
C GLN A 28 -3.68 -22.77 38.44
N LYS A 29 -3.29 -22.18 39.58
CA LYS A 29 -3.29 -20.74 39.76
C LYS A 29 -2.29 -20.16 38.76
N ILE A 30 -2.46 -20.43 37.46
CA ILE A 30 -2.19 -19.42 36.46
C ILE A 30 -3.06 -18.29 36.99
N ASN A 31 -2.44 -17.23 37.51
CA ASN A 31 -3.14 -16.01 37.83
C ASN A 31 -3.90 -15.68 36.55
N LYS A 32 -5.17 -16.08 36.50
CA LYS A 32 -6.09 -15.71 35.45
C LYS A 32 -6.16 -14.23 35.70
N VAL A 33 -5.37 -13.48 34.95
CA VAL A 33 -5.33 -12.04 35.10
C VAL A 33 -6.69 -11.60 34.57
N VAL A 34 -7.69 -11.66 35.47
CA VAL A 34 -9.01 -11.08 35.27
C VAL A 34 -8.72 -9.60 35.41
N ASN A 35 -8.20 -9.00 34.34
CA ASN A 35 -8.06 -7.57 34.31
C ASN A 35 -9.46 -7.01 34.11
N GLU A 36 -10.14 -6.75 35.23
CA GLU A 36 -11.28 -5.85 35.21
C GLU A 36 -10.73 -4.44 34.98
N ILE A 37 -11.24 -3.76 33.96
CA ILE A 37 -10.98 -2.33 33.81
C ILE A 37 -11.50 -1.63 35.05
N ASP A 38 -10.65 -0.87 35.72
CA ASP A 38 -11.06 -0.01 36.83
C ASP A 38 -12.19 0.93 36.36
N SER A 39 -13.24 1.05 37.17
CA SER A 39 -14.43 1.83 36.77
C SER A 39 -14.10 3.31 36.55
N SER A 40 -13.17 3.88 37.32
CA SER A 40 -12.77 5.28 37.15
C SER A 40 -12.00 5.50 35.84
N GLU A 41 -11.17 4.53 35.45
CA GLU A 41 -10.43 4.56 34.19
C GLU A 41 -11.38 4.39 32.99
N LEU A 42 -12.36 3.49 33.12
CA LEU A 42 -13.41 3.29 32.13
C LEU A 42 -14.21 4.58 31.88
N ASP A 43 -14.58 5.30 32.96
CA ASP A 43 -15.31 6.56 32.84
C ASP A 43 -14.51 7.65 32.13
N LYS A 44 -13.20 7.74 32.36
CA LYS A 44 -12.31 8.66 31.64
C LYS A 44 -12.24 8.32 30.15
N ILE A 45 -12.11 7.05 29.81
CA ILE A 45 -12.11 6.58 28.41
C ILE A 45 -13.44 6.93 27.73
N ILE A 46 -14.57 6.69 28.40
CA ILE A 46 -15.90 7.01 27.87
C ILE A 46 -16.07 8.52 27.65
N ASP A 47 -15.56 9.35 28.56
CA ASP A 47 -15.57 10.81 28.43
C ASP A 47 -14.72 11.29 27.24
N LEU A 48 -13.54 10.68 27.01
CA LEU A 48 -12.72 10.96 25.83
C LEU A 48 -13.45 10.60 24.53
N ILE A 49 -14.07 9.42 24.47
CA ILE A 49 -14.87 8.98 23.32
C ILE A 49 -15.99 9.99 23.06
N TYR A 50 -16.70 10.40 24.10
CA TYR A 50 -17.81 11.36 24.00
C TYR A 50 -17.36 12.75 23.49
N LYS A 51 -16.21 13.25 23.95
CA LYS A 51 -15.69 14.60 23.62
C LYS A 51 -14.92 14.67 22.30
N SER A 52 -14.46 13.54 21.76
CA SER A 52 -13.64 13.50 20.55
C SER A 52 -14.37 14.05 19.32
N LYS A 53 -13.64 14.76 18.46
CA LYS A 53 -14.12 15.32 17.19
C LYS A 53 -13.50 14.63 15.98
N LYS A 54 -12.29 14.11 16.11
CA LYS A 54 -11.55 13.37 15.07
C LYS A 54 -11.09 11.99 15.57
N PRO A 55 -11.99 11.13 16.07
CA PRO A 55 -11.59 9.83 16.60
C PRO A 55 -11.27 8.83 15.48
N ILE A 56 -10.46 7.83 15.82
CA ILE A 56 -10.23 6.65 15.00
C ILE A 56 -10.09 5.38 15.86
N ILE A 57 -10.72 4.30 15.40
CA ILE A 57 -10.55 2.96 15.97
C ILE A 57 -9.45 2.25 15.18
N TYR A 58 -8.46 1.72 15.89
CA TYR A 58 -7.31 1.02 15.34
C TYR A 58 -7.29 -0.41 15.87
N SER A 59 -7.65 -1.40 15.05
CA SER A 59 -7.73 -2.80 15.47
C SER A 59 -6.55 -3.66 14.99
N GLY A 60 -6.10 -4.58 15.85
CA GLY A 60 -5.04 -5.53 15.57
C GLY A 60 -5.47 -7.00 15.65
N GLY A 61 -4.50 -7.90 15.47
CA GLY A 61 -4.71 -9.34 15.59
C GLY A 61 -5.16 -9.81 16.98
N GLY A 62 -5.00 -8.99 18.02
CA GLY A 62 -5.55 -9.26 19.35
C GLY A 62 -7.08 -9.38 19.35
N VAL A 63 -7.78 -8.64 18.48
CA VAL A 63 -9.25 -8.77 18.33
C VAL A 63 -9.60 -10.14 17.77
N VAL A 64 -8.90 -10.57 16.70
CA VAL A 64 -9.13 -11.87 16.05
C VAL A 64 -8.84 -13.03 17.01
N ASN A 65 -7.76 -12.91 17.81
CA ASN A 65 -7.32 -13.93 18.75
C ASN A 65 -8.14 -14.00 20.03
N SER A 66 -8.80 -12.91 20.42
CA SER A 66 -9.71 -12.89 21.58
C SER A 66 -10.99 -13.68 21.29
N GLY A 67 -11.39 -13.79 20.02
CA GLY A 67 -12.47 -14.68 19.57
C GLY A 67 -13.47 -13.98 18.65
N ASP A 68 -14.44 -14.76 18.15
CA ASP A 68 -15.42 -14.25 17.17
C ASP A 68 -16.32 -13.18 17.81
N LYS A 69 -16.66 -13.34 19.08
CA LYS A 69 -17.47 -12.37 19.84
C LYS A 69 -16.75 -11.04 20.07
N ALA A 70 -15.41 -11.04 20.21
CA ALA A 70 -14.64 -9.78 20.24
C ALA A 70 -14.79 -8.98 18.93
N SER A 71 -14.83 -9.67 17.78
CA SER A 71 -15.05 -9.05 16.47
C SER A 71 -16.48 -8.51 16.31
N VAL A 72 -17.48 -9.19 16.88
CA VAL A 72 -18.87 -8.68 16.96
C VAL A 72 -18.95 -7.43 17.84
N LEU A 73 -18.33 -7.45 19.02
CA LEU A 73 -18.29 -6.30 19.93
C LEU A 73 -17.53 -5.11 19.30
N LEU A 74 -16.46 -5.36 18.55
CA LEU A 74 -15.78 -4.31 17.78
C LEU A 74 -16.74 -3.67 16.77
N GLN A 75 -17.50 -4.47 16.03
CA GLN A 75 -18.52 -3.96 15.11
C GLN A 75 -19.57 -3.13 15.86
N ASP A 76 -20.08 -3.63 16.98
CA ASP A 76 -21.05 -2.91 17.81
C ASP A 76 -20.51 -1.56 18.27
N LEU A 77 -19.26 -1.48 18.73
CA LEU A 77 -18.62 -0.22 19.13
C LEU A 77 -18.52 0.75 17.94
N VAL A 78 -18.05 0.28 16.79
CA VAL A 78 -17.93 1.11 15.57
C VAL A 78 -19.31 1.63 15.12
N ARG A 79 -20.36 0.80 15.17
CA ARG A 79 -21.73 1.19 14.83
C ARG A 79 -22.33 2.16 15.82
N LEU A 80 -22.11 1.93 17.11
CA LEU A 80 -22.59 2.75 18.21
C LEU A 80 -22.00 4.17 18.20
N THR A 81 -20.74 4.28 17.78
CA THR A 81 -20.01 5.55 17.76
C THR A 81 -20.09 6.28 16.41
N GLY A 82 -20.22 5.54 15.31
CA GLY A 82 -20.12 6.11 13.96
C GLY A 82 -18.69 6.50 13.57
N PHE A 83 -17.68 6.05 14.33
CA PHE A 83 -16.28 6.41 14.11
C PHE A 83 -15.69 5.64 12.92
N PRO A 84 -14.66 6.20 12.24
CA PRO A 84 -13.89 5.43 11.27
C PRO A 84 -13.05 4.35 11.96
N ILE A 85 -12.82 3.25 11.26
CA ILE A 85 -11.98 2.15 11.72
C ILE A 85 -10.94 1.75 10.66
N THR A 86 -9.73 1.45 11.12
CA THR A 86 -8.66 0.84 10.33
C THR A 86 -8.10 -0.39 11.05
N SER A 87 -7.41 -1.27 10.32
CA SER A 87 -6.83 -2.50 10.87
C SER A 87 -5.40 -2.71 10.44
N THR A 88 -4.58 -3.30 11.34
CA THR A 88 -3.29 -3.89 10.93
C THR A 88 -3.50 -5.01 9.91
N LEU A 89 -2.41 -5.42 9.25
CA LEU A 89 -2.35 -6.66 8.46
C LEU A 89 -2.94 -7.88 9.21
N GLN A 90 -2.65 -8.01 10.51
CA GLN A 90 -3.08 -9.15 11.33
C GLN A 90 -4.52 -8.99 11.86
N GLY A 91 -5.12 -7.79 11.72
CA GLY A 91 -6.48 -7.50 12.13
C GLY A 91 -7.51 -7.60 11.00
N LEU A 92 -7.07 -7.87 9.76
CA LEU A 92 -7.96 -7.97 8.61
C LEU A 92 -9.04 -9.04 8.84
N GLY A 93 -10.29 -8.66 8.61
CA GLY A 93 -11.47 -9.49 8.88
C GLY A 93 -12.09 -9.32 10.27
N ALA A 94 -11.40 -8.69 11.25
CA ALA A 94 -12.02 -8.34 12.54
C ALA A 94 -13.21 -7.38 12.38
N PHE A 95 -13.15 -6.53 11.34
CA PHE A 95 -14.25 -5.69 10.89
C PHE A 95 -14.49 -5.94 9.38
N PRO A 96 -15.74 -5.90 8.88
CA PRO A 96 -16.02 -6.17 7.46
C PRO A 96 -15.33 -5.18 6.51
N GLY A 97 -14.52 -5.70 5.60
CA GLY A 97 -13.67 -4.91 4.71
C GLY A 97 -14.39 -4.16 3.59
N ASP A 98 -15.67 -4.46 3.34
CA ASP A 98 -16.55 -3.77 2.38
C ASP A 98 -17.42 -2.68 3.02
N ASP A 99 -17.31 -2.49 4.34
CA ASP A 99 -18.09 -1.50 5.05
C ASP A 99 -17.57 -0.07 4.85
N GLN A 100 -18.50 0.90 4.81
CA GLN A 100 -18.17 2.31 4.59
C GLN A 100 -17.34 2.94 5.72
N GLN A 101 -17.48 2.45 6.96
CA GLN A 101 -16.69 2.93 8.10
C GLN A 101 -15.25 2.39 8.10
N PHE A 102 -14.97 1.34 7.32
CA PHE A 102 -13.63 0.80 7.19
C PHE A 102 -12.80 1.68 6.24
N LEU A 103 -11.60 2.06 6.69
CA LEU A 103 -10.65 2.85 5.91
C LEU A 103 -9.63 1.99 5.15
N GLY A 104 -9.66 0.67 5.33
CA GLY A 104 -8.63 -0.23 4.81
C GLY A 104 -7.53 -0.51 5.84
N MET A 105 -6.51 -1.22 5.37
CA MET A 105 -5.30 -1.48 6.15
C MET A 105 -4.48 -0.18 6.30
N LEU A 106 -3.89 0.06 7.46
CA LEU A 106 -2.92 1.14 7.69
C LEU A 106 -1.46 0.64 7.63
N GLY A 107 -0.52 1.57 7.65
CA GLY A 107 0.92 1.31 7.72
C GLY A 107 1.62 1.45 6.38
N MET A 108 2.80 0.83 6.25
CA MET A 108 3.73 1.02 5.15
C MET A 108 3.07 0.88 3.79
N HIS A 109 2.26 -0.16 3.58
CA HIS A 109 1.48 -0.37 2.35
C HIS A 109 -0.03 -0.23 2.55
N GLY A 110 -0.42 0.53 3.58
CA GLY A 110 -1.81 0.82 3.88
C GLY A 110 -2.45 1.80 2.89
N THR A 111 -3.73 2.10 3.10
CA THR A 111 -4.44 3.11 2.33
C THR A 111 -4.05 4.52 2.79
N TYR A 112 -4.12 5.47 1.86
CA TYR A 112 -3.82 6.87 2.11
C TYR A 112 -4.75 7.47 3.17
N GLU A 113 -6.05 7.20 3.06
CA GLU A 113 -7.06 7.67 4.01
C GLU A 113 -6.87 7.09 5.43
N ALA A 114 -6.46 5.82 5.57
CA ALA A 114 -6.24 5.23 6.90
C ALA A 114 -5.04 5.88 7.60
N ASN A 115 -3.94 6.07 6.89
CA ASN A 115 -2.74 6.67 7.46
C ASN A 115 -2.91 8.16 7.80
N ASN A 116 -3.58 8.94 6.94
CA ASN A 116 -3.88 10.33 7.26
C ASN A 116 -4.87 10.46 8.41
N ALA A 117 -5.89 9.59 8.46
CA ALA A 117 -6.83 9.59 9.58
C ALA A 117 -6.14 9.22 10.91
N MET A 118 -5.18 8.29 10.89
CA MET A 118 -4.34 7.99 12.06
C MET A 118 -3.41 9.14 12.44
N HIS A 119 -2.92 9.94 11.49
CA HIS A 119 -2.06 11.09 11.76
C HIS A 119 -2.82 12.25 12.40
N ASP A 120 -3.98 12.61 11.82
CA ASP A 120 -4.74 13.82 12.15
C ASP A 120 -5.83 13.61 13.21
N CYS A 121 -5.93 12.40 13.78
CA CYS A 121 -6.90 12.10 14.83
C CYS A 121 -6.62 12.87 16.13
N ASP A 122 -7.67 13.18 16.88
CA ASP A 122 -7.57 13.72 18.24
C ASP A 122 -7.71 12.63 19.31
N LEU A 123 -8.28 11.48 18.95
CA LEU A 123 -8.42 10.30 19.78
C LEU A 123 -8.13 9.04 18.96
N MET A 124 -7.16 8.25 19.41
CA MET A 124 -6.85 6.93 18.85
C MET A 124 -7.21 5.85 19.86
N ILE A 125 -8.07 4.92 19.45
CA ILE A 125 -8.47 3.76 20.24
C ILE A 125 -7.78 2.53 19.66
N ASN A 126 -6.59 2.19 20.19
CA ASN A 126 -5.86 1.00 19.79
C ASN A 126 -6.41 -0.23 20.54
N ILE A 127 -6.90 -1.21 19.77
CA ILE A 127 -7.57 -2.41 20.28
C ILE A 127 -6.83 -3.65 19.77
N GLY A 128 -6.04 -4.27 20.66
CA GLY A 128 -5.34 -5.52 20.37
C GLY A 128 -4.25 -5.39 19.30
N ALA A 129 -3.60 -4.23 19.17
CA ALA A 129 -2.44 -4.02 18.30
C ALA A 129 -1.22 -3.50 19.05
N ARG A 130 -0.02 -3.80 18.54
CA ARG A 130 1.26 -3.62 19.25
C ARG A 130 2.12 -2.44 18.78
N PHE A 131 1.56 -1.50 18.02
CA PHE A 131 2.30 -0.37 17.42
C PHE A 131 3.61 -0.76 16.71
N ASP A 132 3.54 -1.75 15.82
CA ASP A 132 4.68 -2.23 15.03
C ASP A 132 5.28 -1.12 14.13
N ASP A 133 6.57 -1.21 13.84
CA ASP A 133 7.31 -0.21 13.04
C ASP A 133 6.81 -0.12 11.59
N ARG A 134 6.27 -1.22 11.03
CA ARG A 134 5.59 -1.21 9.73
C ARG A 134 4.29 -0.41 9.74
N ILE A 135 3.78 -0.04 10.92
CA ILE A 135 2.61 0.82 11.10
C ILE A 135 3.03 2.24 11.45
N THR A 136 3.91 2.40 12.44
CA THR A 136 4.20 3.70 13.03
C THR A 136 5.10 4.57 12.16
N GLY A 137 5.95 3.97 11.32
CA GLY A 137 6.94 4.73 10.56
C GLY A 137 7.85 5.52 11.51
N LYS A 138 7.96 6.83 11.30
CA LYS A 138 8.72 7.70 12.20
C LYS A 138 7.97 7.94 13.52
N ILE A 139 8.45 7.31 14.61
CA ILE A 139 7.79 7.28 15.93
C ILE A 139 7.47 8.67 16.51
N ASP A 140 8.40 9.62 16.44
CA ASP A 140 8.22 10.99 16.97
C ASP A 140 7.17 11.81 16.20
N LYS A 141 6.79 11.36 15.01
CA LYS A 141 5.72 11.95 14.19
C LYS A 141 4.46 11.08 14.14
N PHE A 142 4.38 10.01 14.92
CA PHE A 142 3.23 9.12 14.90
C PHE A 142 2.07 9.68 15.74
N SER A 143 1.00 10.10 15.06
CA SER A 143 -0.23 10.65 15.64
C SER A 143 0.03 11.74 16.69
N PRO A 144 0.63 12.87 16.27
CA PRO A 144 1.18 13.86 17.19
C PRO A 144 0.12 14.60 18.03
N GLY A 145 -1.10 14.76 17.50
CA GLY A 145 -2.18 15.50 18.15
C GLY A 145 -3.16 14.66 18.97
N SER A 146 -2.99 13.34 19.01
CA SER A 146 -4.01 12.44 19.55
C SER A 146 -3.79 12.07 21.00
N LYS A 147 -4.89 12.00 21.77
CA LYS A 147 -4.98 11.15 22.96
C LYS A 147 -5.04 9.68 22.54
N LYS A 148 -4.32 8.81 23.24
CA LYS A 148 -4.13 7.41 22.85
C LYS A 148 -4.62 6.48 23.95
N ILE A 149 -5.57 5.62 23.62
CA ILE A 149 -6.03 4.51 24.44
C ILE A 149 -5.43 3.23 23.87
N HIS A 150 -4.84 2.38 24.72
CA HIS A 150 -4.27 1.10 24.30
C HIS A 150 -4.85 -0.04 25.12
N ILE A 151 -5.63 -0.89 24.45
CA ILE A 151 -6.19 -2.12 25.00
C ILE A 151 -5.33 -3.29 24.52
N ASP A 152 -4.64 -3.98 25.43
CA ASP A 152 -3.84 -5.16 25.12
C ASP A 152 -3.88 -6.17 26.27
N ILE A 153 -3.85 -7.46 25.97
CA ILE A 153 -3.81 -8.50 27.01
C ILE A 153 -2.41 -8.62 27.63
N ASP A 154 -1.38 -8.16 26.92
CA ASP A 154 0.03 -8.28 27.29
C ASP A 154 0.55 -6.93 27.83
N PRO A 155 0.75 -6.80 29.16
CA PRO A 155 1.21 -5.53 29.75
C PRO A 155 2.58 -5.09 29.20
N SER A 156 3.42 -6.02 28.70
CA SER A 156 4.72 -5.68 28.11
C SER A 156 4.61 -4.97 26.76
N SER A 157 3.43 -4.99 26.13
CA SER A 157 3.17 -4.27 24.88
C SER A 157 2.73 -2.82 25.10
N ILE A 158 2.23 -2.50 26.30
CA ILE A 158 1.83 -1.14 26.68
C ILE A 158 3.06 -0.25 26.85
N ASN A 159 3.02 0.99 26.33
CA ASN A 159 4.10 1.98 26.47
C ASN A 159 5.49 1.53 25.96
N LYS A 160 5.54 0.43 25.18
CA LYS A 160 6.77 -0.16 24.62
C LYS A 160 7.33 0.65 23.47
N ILE A 161 6.49 0.98 22.49
CA ILE A 161 6.87 1.73 21.28
C ILE A 161 6.31 3.15 21.34
N ILE A 162 5.00 3.26 21.51
CA ILE A 162 4.28 4.54 21.63
C ILE A 162 3.82 4.70 23.07
N LYS A 163 4.09 5.87 23.66
CA LYS A 163 3.52 6.24 24.96
C LYS A 163 2.03 6.56 24.79
N VAL A 164 1.20 5.99 25.65
CA VAL A 164 -0.27 6.14 25.62
C VAL A 164 -0.76 6.89 26.85
N ASP A 165 -1.88 7.59 26.69
CA ASP A 165 -2.51 8.35 27.77
C ASP A 165 -3.31 7.43 28.71
N HIS A 166 -3.96 6.41 28.14
CA HIS A 166 -4.78 5.46 28.88
C HIS A 166 -4.41 4.02 28.47
N ALA A 167 -4.02 3.21 29.46
CA ALA A 167 -3.62 1.83 29.27
C ALA A 167 -4.65 0.89 29.90
N VAL A 168 -5.18 -0.03 29.10
CA VAL A 168 -6.12 -1.04 29.54
C VAL A 168 -5.49 -2.40 29.28
N VAL A 169 -4.97 -3.01 30.34
CA VAL A 169 -4.49 -4.39 30.24
C VAL A 169 -5.71 -5.29 30.34
N GLY A 170 -5.95 -6.21 29.41
CA GLY A 170 -7.12 -7.08 29.45
C GLY A 170 -7.44 -7.78 28.14
N ASP A 171 -8.25 -8.83 28.23
CA ASP A 171 -8.77 -9.49 27.04
C ASP A 171 -9.77 -8.57 26.32
N VAL A 172 -9.65 -8.48 25.00
CA VAL A 172 -10.41 -7.54 24.16
C VAL A 172 -11.91 -7.78 24.28
N GLU A 173 -12.39 -9.03 24.28
CA GLU A 173 -13.81 -9.34 24.39
C GLU A 173 -14.39 -8.75 25.69
N ASN A 174 -13.74 -9.02 26.81
CA ASN A 174 -14.19 -8.56 28.13
C ASN A 174 -14.18 -7.03 28.23
N VAL A 175 -13.10 -6.41 27.73
CA VAL A 175 -12.92 -4.96 27.75
C VAL A 175 -13.99 -4.26 26.91
N LEU A 176 -14.21 -4.71 25.67
CA LEU A 176 -15.22 -4.14 24.79
C LEU A 176 -16.63 -4.33 25.32
N ASN A 177 -16.94 -5.50 25.88
CA ASN A 177 -18.26 -5.77 26.45
C ASN A 177 -18.59 -4.78 27.58
N LYS A 178 -17.64 -4.56 28.51
CA LYS A 178 -17.82 -3.61 29.62
C LYS A 178 -17.92 -2.17 29.11
N LEU A 179 -17.03 -1.77 28.20
CA LEU A 179 -17.04 -0.44 27.57
C LEU A 179 -18.37 -0.14 26.89
N ILE A 180 -18.86 -1.03 26.03
CA ILE A 180 -20.11 -0.84 25.29
C ILE A 180 -21.30 -0.79 26.25
N THR A 181 -21.33 -1.64 27.27
CA THR A 181 -22.42 -1.68 28.26
C THR A 181 -22.54 -0.34 28.99
N VAL A 182 -21.44 0.18 29.53
CA VAL A 182 -21.44 1.44 30.26
C VAL A 182 -21.67 2.62 29.31
N PHE A 183 -21.08 2.60 28.11
CA PHE A 183 -21.26 3.65 27.11
C PHE A 183 -22.72 3.76 26.64
N LYS A 184 -23.39 2.64 26.33
CA LYS A 184 -24.82 2.62 25.97
C LYS A 184 -25.70 3.14 27.09
N LYS A 185 -25.39 2.81 28.36
CA LYS A 185 -26.14 3.30 29.52
C LYS A 185 -26.02 4.83 29.66
N LYS A 186 -24.83 5.39 29.43
CA LYS A 186 -24.54 6.83 29.58
C LYS A 186 -25.01 7.65 28.37
N TYR A 187 -24.88 7.10 27.16
CA TYR A 187 -25.15 7.79 25.90
C TYR A 187 -25.92 6.89 24.89
N PRO A 188 -27.19 6.54 25.16
CA PRO A 188 -27.94 5.54 24.38
C PRO A 188 -28.16 5.91 22.90
N ASN A 189 -28.12 7.20 22.55
CA ASN A 189 -28.33 7.70 21.18
C ASN A 189 -27.09 8.43 20.60
N PHE A 190 -25.89 8.10 21.09
CA PHE A 190 -24.66 8.85 20.80
C PHE A 190 -24.41 9.08 19.30
N LYS A 191 -24.53 8.05 18.46
CA LYS A 191 -24.31 8.20 17.01
C LYS A 191 -25.14 9.31 16.38
N ASN A 192 -26.42 9.38 16.73
CA ASN A 192 -27.34 10.36 16.17
C ASN A 192 -27.06 11.75 16.73
N SER A 193 -26.82 11.87 18.04
CA SER A 193 -26.50 13.16 18.67
C SER A 193 -25.12 13.69 18.29
N ASN A 194 -24.18 12.81 17.93
CA ASN A 194 -22.81 13.17 17.54
C ASN A 194 -22.63 13.29 16.02
N LYS A 195 -23.70 13.09 15.23
CA LYS A 195 -23.64 13.05 13.77
C LYS A 195 -23.05 14.32 13.17
N GLU A 196 -23.48 15.48 13.67
CA GLU A 196 -22.98 16.78 13.20
C GLU A 196 -21.50 16.97 13.58
N ASN A 197 -21.13 16.63 14.82
CA ASN A 197 -19.75 16.75 15.31
C ASN A 197 -18.75 15.92 14.50
N ILE A 198 -19.11 14.68 14.15
CA ILE A 198 -18.23 13.78 13.38
C ILE A 198 -18.33 14.00 11.86
N SER A 199 -19.35 14.72 11.38
CA SER A 199 -19.56 14.92 9.95
C SER A 199 -18.38 15.62 9.28
N GLU A 200 -17.80 16.62 9.95
CA GLU A 200 -16.63 17.35 9.43
C GLU A 200 -15.40 16.45 9.32
N TRP A 201 -15.23 15.53 10.27
CA TRP A 201 -14.16 14.54 10.21
C TRP A 201 -14.34 13.56 9.05
N TRP A 202 -15.57 13.07 8.86
CA TRP A 202 -15.89 12.23 7.70
C TRP A 202 -15.73 12.96 6.36
N LYS A 203 -16.05 14.26 6.27
CA LYS A 203 -15.76 15.06 5.07
C LYS A 203 -14.28 15.07 4.74
N GLN A 204 -13.42 15.30 5.74
CA GLN A 204 -11.97 15.28 5.56
C GLN A 204 -11.48 13.89 5.11
N ILE A 205 -11.96 12.81 5.75
CA ILE A 205 -11.62 11.43 5.37
C ILE A 205 -12.06 11.13 3.95
N ASN A 206 -13.28 11.53 3.57
CA ASN A 206 -13.80 11.29 2.23
C ASN A 206 -12.98 12.02 1.17
N LYS A 207 -12.48 13.23 1.46
CA LYS A 207 -11.53 13.95 0.60
C LYS A 207 -10.23 13.17 0.40
N TRP A 208 -9.75 12.42 1.39
CA TRP A 208 -8.61 11.52 1.19
C TRP A 208 -8.99 10.28 0.37
N LYS A 209 -10.18 9.70 0.61
CA LYS A 209 -10.70 8.58 -0.19
C LYS A 209 -10.85 8.92 -1.68
N GLU A 210 -11.17 10.17 -2.02
CA GLU A 210 -11.23 10.66 -3.41
C GLU A 210 -9.91 10.46 -4.18
N LYS A 211 -8.77 10.36 -3.49
CA LYS A 211 -7.48 10.03 -4.13
C LYS A 211 -7.48 8.65 -4.78
N ASN A 212 -8.39 7.76 -4.36
CA ASN A 212 -8.50 6.39 -4.85
C ASN A 212 -7.11 5.72 -4.91
N CYS A 213 -6.45 5.70 -3.75
CA CYS A 213 -5.02 5.40 -3.63
C CYS A 213 -4.63 3.97 -4.04
N LEU A 214 -5.62 3.07 -4.16
CA LEU A 214 -5.48 1.71 -4.68
C LEU A 214 -5.94 1.59 -6.15
N SER A 215 -6.07 2.70 -6.86
CA SER A 215 -6.36 2.67 -8.29
C SER A 215 -5.15 2.16 -9.08
N PHE A 216 -5.44 1.44 -10.15
CA PHE A 216 -4.44 0.94 -11.09
C PHE A 216 -5.08 0.86 -12.48
N VAL A 217 -4.26 0.86 -13.51
CA VAL A 217 -4.72 0.71 -14.90
C VAL A 217 -4.43 -0.71 -15.36
N GLN A 218 -5.50 -1.46 -15.67
CA GLN A 218 -5.37 -2.79 -16.28
C GLN A 218 -5.08 -2.65 -17.78
N GLU A 219 -3.96 -3.20 -18.22
CA GLU A 219 -3.55 -3.22 -19.63
C GLU A 219 -4.27 -4.32 -20.42
N LYS A 220 -4.31 -4.21 -21.76
CA LYS A 220 -5.00 -5.21 -22.59
C LYS A 220 -4.25 -6.54 -22.71
N LYS A 221 -2.91 -6.52 -22.69
CA LYS A 221 -2.07 -7.69 -22.99
C LYS A 221 -1.52 -8.39 -21.75
N THR A 222 -1.24 -7.64 -20.70
CA THR A 222 -0.56 -8.13 -19.49
C THR A 222 -1.51 -8.07 -18.31
N ILE A 223 -1.53 -9.12 -17.48
CA ILE A 223 -2.31 -9.12 -16.24
C ILE A 223 -1.58 -8.26 -15.20
N LYS A 224 -2.23 -7.22 -14.66
CA LYS A 224 -1.70 -6.53 -13.48
C LYS A 224 -1.96 -7.38 -12.23
N PRO A 225 -1.00 -7.49 -11.30
CA PRO A 225 -1.21 -8.31 -10.09
C PRO A 225 -2.40 -7.85 -9.24
N GLN A 226 -2.66 -6.54 -9.18
CA GLN A 226 -3.85 -5.97 -8.52
C GLN A 226 -5.15 -6.46 -9.18
N TYR A 227 -5.17 -6.56 -10.52
CA TYR A 227 -6.30 -7.12 -11.25
C TYR A 227 -6.50 -8.59 -10.93
N ALA A 228 -5.42 -9.38 -10.88
CA ALA A 228 -5.48 -10.79 -10.52
C ALA A 228 -6.16 -11.03 -9.17
N ILE A 229 -5.72 -10.31 -8.13
CA ILE A 229 -6.32 -10.40 -6.79
C ILE A 229 -7.77 -9.89 -6.79
N LYS A 230 -8.07 -8.79 -7.50
CA LYS A 230 -9.44 -8.26 -7.58
C LYS A 230 -10.38 -9.26 -8.25
N ARG A 231 -9.95 -9.93 -9.33
CA ARG A 231 -10.76 -10.96 -9.99
C ARG A 231 -10.95 -12.18 -9.11
N LEU A 232 -9.91 -12.62 -8.39
CA LEU A 232 -10.02 -13.68 -7.38
C LEU A 232 -11.09 -13.31 -6.35
N TYR A 233 -11.00 -12.12 -5.72
CA TYR A 233 -11.98 -11.63 -4.77
C TYR A 233 -13.41 -11.59 -5.35
N GLU A 234 -13.60 -10.99 -6.53
CA GLU A 234 -14.94 -10.86 -7.13
C GLU A 234 -15.59 -12.23 -7.42
N LEU A 235 -14.80 -13.26 -7.72
CA LEU A 235 -15.28 -14.62 -8.00
C LEU A 235 -15.48 -15.47 -6.73
N THR A 236 -14.99 -15.03 -5.58
CA THR A 236 -15.05 -15.77 -4.30
C THR A 236 -15.75 -15.00 -3.16
N LYS A 237 -16.12 -13.73 -3.34
CA LYS A 237 -16.69 -12.85 -2.28
C LYS A 237 -18.00 -13.32 -1.66
N ASP A 238 -18.74 -14.17 -2.37
CA ASP A 238 -20.01 -14.76 -1.92
C ASP A 238 -19.81 -16.15 -1.27
N GLN A 239 -18.57 -16.64 -1.22
CA GLN A 239 -18.17 -17.87 -0.55
C GLN A 239 -17.45 -17.58 0.77
N ASP A 240 -17.54 -18.52 1.70
CA ASP A 240 -16.78 -18.48 2.95
C ASP A 240 -15.34 -18.94 2.71
N THR A 241 -14.53 -18.04 2.16
CA THR A 241 -13.18 -18.31 1.64
C THR A 241 -12.09 -17.96 2.64
N PHE A 242 -11.11 -18.86 2.79
CA PHE A 242 -9.91 -18.67 3.60
C PHE A 242 -8.74 -18.33 2.69
N ILE A 243 -8.01 -17.27 3.03
CA ILE A 243 -6.80 -16.85 2.33
C ILE A 243 -5.59 -17.05 3.23
N THR A 244 -4.67 -17.90 2.80
CA THR A 244 -3.29 -17.85 3.29
C THR A 244 -2.44 -17.05 2.31
N THR A 245 -1.29 -16.58 2.75
CA THR A 245 -0.32 -16.01 1.83
C THR A 245 1.09 -16.44 2.15
N GLU A 246 1.87 -16.48 1.10
CA GLU A 246 3.31 -16.31 1.13
C GLU A 246 3.71 -14.85 1.52
N VAL A 247 4.98 -14.47 1.38
CA VAL A 247 5.50 -13.15 1.77
C VAL A 247 6.11 -12.40 0.58
N GLY A 248 5.70 -11.14 0.39
CA GLY A 248 6.20 -10.28 -0.70
C GLY A 248 5.16 -9.27 -1.19
N GLN A 249 5.27 -8.83 -2.45
CA GLN A 249 4.28 -7.90 -3.02
C GLN A 249 2.88 -8.52 -3.13
N HIS A 250 2.79 -9.81 -3.50
CA HIS A 250 1.52 -10.55 -3.56
C HIS A 250 0.79 -10.59 -2.22
N GLN A 251 1.50 -10.67 -1.09
CA GLN A 251 0.93 -10.57 0.26
C GLN A 251 0.26 -9.21 0.48
N MET A 252 0.93 -8.13 0.07
CA MET A 252 0.41 -6.78 0.21
C MET A 252 -0.77 -6.53 -0.73
N TRP A 253 -0.71 -6.98 -1.98
CA TRP A 253 -1.84 -6.90 -2.90
C TRP A 253 -3.03 -7.73 -2.43
N ALA A 254 -2.81 -8.93 -1.89
CA ALA A 254 -3.88 -9.70 -1.25
C ALA A 254 -4.51 -8.93 -0.08
N ALA A 255 -3.71 -8.31 0.79
CA ALA A 255 -4.20 -7.50 1.90
C ALA A 255 -4.95 -6.22 1.46
N GLN A 256 -4.54 -5.60 0.35
CA GLN A 256 -5.14 -4.37 -0.17
C GLN A 256 -6.44 -4.62 -0.94
N TYR A 257 -6.50 -5.67 -1.77
CA TYR A 257 -7.57 -5.86 -2.74
C TYR A 257 -8.56 -6.98 -2.39
N TYR A 258 -8.21 -7.90 -1.47
CA TYR A 258 -9.13 -8.95 -1.01
C TYR A 258 -9.83 -8.53 0.28
N LYS A 259 -11.17 -8.35 0.23
CA LYS A 259 -11.93 -7.85 1.38
C LYS A 259 -12.49 -8.99 2.23
N PHE A 260 -12.11 -9.03 3.49
CA PHE A 260 -12.57 -10.04 4.45
C PHE A 260 -13.82 -9.55 5.21
N LYS A 261 -14.86 -10.39 5.26
CA LYS A 261 -16.10 -10.10 6.00
C LYS A 261 -16.11 -10.70 7.42
N LYS A 262 -15.19 -11.62 7.71
CA LYS A 262 -15.14 -12.40 8.96
C LYS A 262 -13.70 -12.52 9.47
N PRO A 263 -13.50 -12.64 10.80
CA PRO A 263 -12.19 -12.91 11.36
C PRO A 263 -11.73 -14.32 10.97
N LYS A 264 -10.43 -14.61 11.13
CA LYS A 264 -9.84 -15.93 10.85
C LYS A 264 -10.08 -16.42 9.41
N ARG A 265 -10.12 -15.49 8.45
CA ARG A 265 -10.12 -15.76 7.01
C ARG A 265 -8.84 -15.30 6.31
N TRP A 266 -7.94 -14.70 7.06
CA TRP A 266 -6.66 -14.18 6.61
C TRP A 266 -5.56 -14.75 7.50
N MET A 267 -4.67 -15.56 6.93
CA MET A 267 -3.55 -16.18 7.63
C MET A 267 -2.26 -15.84 6.90
N THR A 268 -1.41 -15.03 7.51
CA THR A 268 -0.19 -14.55 6.86
C THR A 268 0.93 -14.36 7.87
N SER A 269 2.18 -14.62 7.45
CA SER A 269 3.36 -14.32 8.28
C SER A 269 3.68 -12.83 8.22
N GLY A 270 3.22 -12.07 9.23
CA GLY A 270 3.45 -10.64 9.32
C GLY A 270 4.70 -10.26 10.11
N GLY A 271 4.80 -10.72 11.36
CA GLY A 271 5.87 -10.28 12.28
C GLY A 271 7.26 -10.76 11.87
N LEU A 272 7.40 -12.05 11.54
CA LEU A 272 8.67 -12.63 11.08
C LEU A 272 8.85 -12.51 9.55
N GLY A 273 7.76 -12.45 8.78
CA GLY A 273 7.82 -12.33 7.33
C GLY A 273 8.43 -13.57 6.65
N THR A 274 8.01 -14.76 7.09
CA THR A 274 8.56 -16.04 6.62
C THR A 274 8.03 -16.43 5.24
N MET A 275 8.88 -16.36 4.21
CA MET A 275 8.61 -17.00 2.91
C MET A 275 8.55 -18.54 3.07
N GLY A 276 7.69 -19.21 2.31
CA GLY A 276 7.37 -20.63 2.44
C GLY A 276 6.26 -20.93 3.47
N PHE A 277 5.60 -19.92 4.03
CA PHE A 277 4.54 -20.08 5.04
C PHE A 277 3.19 -20.47 4.44
N GLY A 278 2.87 -19.95 3.26
CA GLY A 278 1.52 -19.92 2.68
C GLY A 278 0.94 -21.30 2.43
N LEU A 279 1.67 -22.18 1.73
CA LEU A 279 1.24 -23.53 1.40
C LEU A 279 1.06 -24.44 2.65
N PRO A 280 2.04 -24.58 3.56
CA PRO A 280 1.85 -25.35 4.79
C PRO A 280 0.69 -24.82 5.65
N ALA A 281 0.53 -23.49 5.73
CA ALA A 281 -0.60 -22.89 6.43
C ALA A 281 -1.93 -23.24 5.75
N ALA A 282 -1.99 -23.24 4.41
CA ALA A 282 -3.20 -23.58 3.67
C ALA A 282 -3.62 -25.03 3.90
N ILE A 283 -2.65 -25.96 3.97
CA ILE A 283 -2.88 -27.36 4.30
C ILE A 283 -3.51 -27.48 5.70
N GLY A 284 -2.92 -26.84 6.71
CA GLY A 284 -3.47 -26.83 8.07
C GLY A 284 -4.87 -26.22 8.15
N VAL A 285 -5.11 -25.12 7.43
CA VAL A 285 -6.42 -24.45 7.36
C VAL A 285 -7.46 -25.34 6.67
N GLN A 286 -7.10 -26.01 5.56
CA GLN A 286 -8.00 -26.90 4.83
C GLN A 286 -8.37 -28.13 5.67
N LEU A 287 -7.41 -28.68 6.42
CA LEU A 287 -7.65 -29.76 7.39
C LEU A 287 -8.61 -29.32 8.51
N ALA A 288 -8.42 -28.11 9.04
CA ALA A 288 -9.29 -27.56 10.08
C ALA A 288 -10.68 -27.15 9.56
N ASN A 289 -10.85 -26.96 8.24
CA ASN A 289 -12.08 -26.48 7.62
C ASN A 289 -12.44 -27.31 6.37
N PRO A 290 -12.83 -28.59 6.52
CA PRO A 290 -13.25 -29.42 5.39
C PRO A 290 -14.41 -28.80 4.60
N GLY A 291 -14.38 -28.92 3.28
CA GLY A 291 -15.43 -28.41 2.39
C GLY A 291 -15.44 -26.89 2.19
N LYS A 292 -14.52 -26.14 2.80
CA LYS A 292 -14.34 -24.70 2.57
C LYS A 292 -13.30 -24.45 1.48
N LEU A 293 -13.46 -23.33 0.77
CA LEU A 293 -12.47 -22.87 -0.20
C LEU A 293 -11.27 -22.26 0.55
N VAL A 294 -10.09 -22.84 0.33
CA VAL A 294 -8.82 -22.34 0.86
C VAL A 294 -7.90 -21.98 -0.31
N VAL A 295 -7.48 -20.73 -0.37
CA VAL A 295 -6.58 -20.21 -1.40
C VAL A 295 -5.30 -19.68 -0.75
N ASP A 296 -4.16 -20.19 -1.19
CA ASP A 296 -2.85 -19.62 -0.90
C ASP A 296 -2.50 -18.62 -2.00
N VAL A 297 -2.45 -17.33 -1.66
CA VAL A 297 -1.94 -16.32 -2.59
C VAL A 297 -0.43 -16.29 -2.47
N ALA A 298 0.23 -16.81 -3.49
CA ALA A 298 1.65 -17.08 -3.48
C ALA A 298 2.45 -16.15 -4.42
N GLY A 299 3.71 -15.90 -4.09
CA GLY A 299 4.72 -15.46 -5.04
C GLY A 299 5.55 -16.65 -5.49
N GLU A 300 6.00 -16.64 -6.74
CA GLU A 300 6.73 -17.76 -7.36
C GLU A 300 8.04 -18.09 -6.64
N ALA A 301 8.76 -17.10 -6.11
CA ALA A 301 9.96 -17.36 -5.31
C ALA A 301 9.65 -17.95 -3.93
N SER A 302 8.52 -17.59 -3.34
CA SER A 302 8.15 -17.99 -1.99
C SER A 302 7.58 -19.41 -1.95
N ILE A 303 6.70 -19.75 -2.89
CA ILE A 303 6.11 -21.09 -2.97
C ILE A 303 7.17 -22.18 -3.14
N LEU A 304 8.26 -21.88 -3.85
CA LEU A 304 9.36 -22.82 -4.07
C LEU A 304 10.12 -23.19 -2.79
N MET A 305 10.03 -22.39 -1.72
CA MET A 305 10.70 -22.71 -0.46
C MET A 305 10.13 -23.94 0.23
N ASN A 306 8.82 -24.20 0.06
CA ASN A 306 8.14 -25.36 0.66
C ASN A 306 7.24 -26.10 -0.36
N ILE A 307 7.60 -26.08 -1.64
CA ILE A 307 6.79 -26.69 -2.70
C ILE A 307 6.59 -28.19 -2.52
N GLN A 308 7.49 -28.87 -1.80
CA GLN A 308 7.37 -30.29 -1.48
C GLN A 308 6.07 -30.63 -0.72
N GLU A 309 5.48 -29.66 -0.01
CA GLU A 309 4.22 -29.85 0.70
C GLU A 309 3.01 -30.02 -0.24
N LEU A 310 3.17 -29.79 -1.55
CA LEU A 310 2.16 -30.18 -2.53
C LEU A 310 1.92 -31.70 -2.48
N SER A 311 2.96 -32.50 -2.21
CA SER A 311 2.84 -33.94 -1.95
C SER A 311 1.93 -34.22 -0.75
N THR A 312 2.08 -33.46 0.34
CA THR A 312 1.23 -33.55 1.52
C THR A 312 -0.23 -33.24 1.16
N ALA A 313 -0.49 -32.16 0.44
CA ALA A 313 -1.85 -31.81 0.01
C ALA A 313 -2.50 -32.92 -0.84
N VAL A 314 -1.74 -33.55 -1.75
CA VAL A 314 -2.21 -34.68 -2.57
C VAL A 314 -2.47 -35.92 -1.71
N GLN A 315 -1.52 -36.30 -0.84
CA GLN A 315 -1.63 -37.47 0.03
C GLN A 315 -2.89 -37.42 0.90
N TYR A 316 -3.21 -36.24 1.45
CA TYR A 316 -4.38 -36.03 2.28
C TYR A 316 -5.64 -35.61 1.49
N LYS A 317 -5.58 -35.60 0.15
CA LYS A 317 -6.69 -35.23 -0.75
C LYS A 317 -7.30 -33.86 -0.40
N LEU A 318 -6.45 -32.90 -0.10
CA LEU A 318 -6.84 -31.56 0.34
C LEU A 318 -6.97 -30.64 -0.88
N PRO A 319 -8.15 -30.08 -1.19
CA PRO A 319 -8.38 -29.30 -2.41
C PRO A 319 -7.84 -27.86 -2.31
N VAL A 320 -6.65 -27.65 -1.74
CA VAL A 320 -6.02 -26.33 -1.59
C VAL A 320 -5.76 -25.69 -2.97
N LYS A 321 -6.03 -24.39 -3.11
CA LYS A 321 -5.78 -23.63 -4.34
C LYS A 321 -4.57 -22.73 -4.17
N ILE A 322 -3.46 -23.01 -4.86
CA ILE A 322 -2.25 -22.18 -4.84
C ILE A 322 -2.33 -21.20 -6.01
N PHE A 323 -2.65 -19.94 -5.72
CA PHE A 323 -2.79 -18.85 -6.69
C PHE A 323 -1.50 -18.03 -6.75
N ILE A 324 -0.61 -18.40 -7.67
CA ILE A 324 0.71 -17.79 -7.83
C ILE A 324 0.60 -16.51 -8.65
N ILE A 325 1.05 -15.40 -8.08
CA ILE A 325 1.30 -14.13 -8.77
C ILE A 325 2.73 -14.17 -9.32
N ASN A 326 2.90 -14.75 -10.50
CA ASN A 326 4.20 -15.01 -11.09
C ASN A 326 4.73 -13.78 -11.82
N ASN A 327 5.62 -13.04 -11.17
CA ASN A 327 6.27 -11.87 -11.75
C ASN A 327 7.75 -12.13 -12.13
N GLN A 328 8.29 -13.31 -11.81
CA GLN A 328 9.65 -13.78 -12.05
C GLN A 328 10.76 -13.08 -11.23
N TYR A 329 10.37 -12.44 -10.13
CA TYR A 329 11.24 -11.73 -9.21
C TYR A 329 10.86 -11.99 -7.75
N MET A 330 11.83 -11.83 -6.86
CA MET A 330 11.58 -11.44 -5.48
C MET A 330 11.08 -9.98 -5.45
N GLY A 331 9.84 -9.77 -5.90
CA GLY A 331 9.32 -8.46 -6.29
C GLY A 331 9.40 -7.38 -5.22
N MET A 332 9.27 -7.74 -3.94
CA MET A 332 9.43 -6.78 -2.83
C MET A 332 10.88 -6.29 -2.76
N VAL A 333 11.86 -7.19 -2.81
CA VAL A 333 13.30 -6.85 -2.83
C VAL A 333 13.63 -6.02 -4.08
N ARG A 334 13.11 -6.44 -5.25
CA ARG A 334 13.25 -5.68 -6.51
C ARG A 334 12.76 -4.25 -6.35
N GLN A 335 11.55 -4.03 -5.81
CA GLN A 335 10.99 -2.69 -5.61
C GLN A 335 11.91 -1.81 -4.73
N TRP A 336 12.47 -2.35 -3.65
CA TRP A 336 13.41 -1.61 -2.81
C TRP A 336 14.73 -1.30 -3.54
N GLN A 337 15.24 -2.22 -4.36
CA GLN A 337 16.41 -1.98 -5.22
C GLN A 337 16.16 -0.87 -6.24
N GLU A 338 14.95 -0.80 -6.81
CA GLU A 338 14.58 0.29 -7.72
C GLU A 338 14.49 1.66 -7.02
N LEU A 339 13.96 1.68 -5.79
CA LEU A 339 13.73 2.92 -5.05
C LEU A 339 14.99 3.48 -4.38
N LEU A 340 15.89 2.61 -3.89
CA LEU A 340 17.01 3.02 -3.05
C LEU A 340 18.39 2.70 -3.62
N HIS A 341 18.48 1.87 -4.67
CA HIS A 341 19.74 1.33 -5.15
C HIS A 341 19.88 1.43 -6.67
N GLU A 342 19.29 2.46 -7.29
CA GLU A 342 19.46 2.79 -8.71
C GLU A 342 19.14 1.61 -9.65
N LYS A 343 18.21 0.73 -9.23
CA LYS A 343 17.86 -0.51 -9.94
C LYS A 343 19.02 -1.50 -10.11
N ASN A 344 20.00 -1.48 -9.21
CA ASN A 344 20.99 -2.52 -9.11
C ASN A 344 20.33 -3.81 -8.60
N TYR A 345 19.84 -4.65 -9.53
CA TYR A 345 19.16 -5.89 -9.23
C TYR A 345 20.16 -6.97 -8.79
N ALA A 346 20.40 -7.07 -7.48
CA ALA A 346 21.26 -8.10 -6.89
C ALA A 346 20.43 -9.32 -6.50
N GLU A 347 20.55 -10.41 -7.26
CA GLU A 347 19.96 -11.74 -7.00
C GLU A 347 18.45 -11.74 -6.68
N SER A 348 17.72 -10.75 -7.21
CA SER A 348 16.28 -10.60 -6.99
C SER A 348 15.44 -11.13 -8.16
N TYR A 349 16.08 -11.59 -9.24
CA TYR A 349 15.43 -12.23 -10.39
C TYR A 349 15.62 -13.74 -10.34
N THR A 350 14.70 -14.51 -10.91
CA THR A 350 14.82 -15.98 -10.95
C THR A 350 14.73 -16.49 -12.38
N ALA A 351 15.88 -16.68 -13.02
CA ALA A 351 15.94 -17.22 -14.39
C ALA A 351 15.59 -18.70 -14.49
N ALA A 352 15.72 -19.44 -13.39
CA ALA A 352 15.56 -20.90 -13.33
C ALA A 352 14.22 -21.34 -12.71
N LEU A 353 13.14 -20.58 -12.91
CA LEU A 353 11.82 -20.99 -12.42
C LEU A 353 11.36 -22.27 -13.12
N PRO A 354 10.77 -23.24 -12.39
CA PRO A 354 10.23 -24.44 -12.99
C PRO A 354 8.96 -24.12 -13.79
N ASP A 355 8.59 -25.03 -14.69
CA ASP A 355 7.25 -25.01 -15.26
C ASP A 355 6.25 -25.48 -14.19
N PHE A 356 5.60 -24.52 -13.57
CA PHE A 356 4.62 -24.73 -12.51
C PHE A 356 3.47 -25.68 -12.88
N VAL A 357 3.03 -25.70 -14.13
CA VAL A 357 1.97 -26.62 -14.59
C VAL A 357 2.48 -28.06 -14.53
N LYS A 358 3.65 -28.32 -15.12
CA LYS A 358 4.28 -29.65 -15.12
C LYS A 358 4.67 -30.10 -13.72
N LEU A 359 5.10 -29.16 -12.88
CA LEU A 359 5.44 -29.43 -11.49
C LEU A 359 4.21 -29.92 -10.70
N ALA A 360 3.06 -29.28 -10.90
CA ALA A 360 1.81 -29.71 -10.28
C ALA A 360 1.44 -31.14 -10.72
N GLU A 361 1.51 -31.42 -12.02
CA GLU A 361 1.25 -32.75 -12.58
C GLU A 361 2.20 -33.82 -12.01
N ALA A 362 3.48 -33.48 -11.82
CA ALA A 362 4.47 -34.39 -11.24
C ALA A 362 4.14 -34.80 -9.80
N TYR A 363 3.49 -33.94 -9.01
CA TYR A 363 2.98 -34.26 -7.68
C TYR A 363 1.60 -34.96 -7.70
N GLY A 364 0.91 -35.01 -8.85
CA GLY A 364 -0.47 -35.49 -8.96
C GLY A 364 -1.55 -34.42 -8.69
N ALA A 365 -1.17 -33.15 -8.64
CA ALA A 365 -2.05 -31.99 -8.55
C ALA A 365 -2.46 -31.48 -9.95
N THR A 366 -3.43 -30.56 -10.00
CA THR A 366 -3.86 -29.93 -11.25
C THR A 366 -3.04 -28.66 -11.50
N GLY A 367 -2.40 -28.53 -12.66
CA GLY A 367 -1.72 -27.31 -13.09
C GLY A 367 -2.58 -26.46 -14.01
N ILE A 368 -2.70 -25.15 -13.74
CA ILE A 368 -3.41 -24.19 -14.60
C ILE A 368 -2.50 -22.96 -14.78
N ARG A 369 -2.40 -22.41 -16.00
CA ARG A 369 -1.64 -21.19 -16.26
C ARG A 369 -2.50 -20.13 -16.91
N ALA A 370 -2.47 -18.90 -16.41
CA ALA A 370 -3.08 -17.72 -17.04
C ALA A 370 -1.99 -16.71 -17.44
N THR A 371 -2.06 -16.21 -18.68
CA THR A 371 -1.10 -15.28 -19.28
C THR A 371 -1.75 -14.02 -19.85
N LYS A 372 -3.08 -14.02 -20.03
CA LYS A 372 -3.83 -12.89 -20.57
C LYS A 372 -5.02 -12.51 -19.68
N PRO A 373 -5.41 -11.23 -19.63
CA PRO A 373 -6.56 -10.78 -18.83
C PRO A 373 -7.88 -11.46 -19.20
N GLU A 374 -8.12 -11.69 -20.50
CA GLU A 374 -9.39 -12.23 -21.03
C GLU A 374 -9.71 -13.68 -20.61
N GLU A 375 -8.69 -14.49 -20.30
CA GLU A 375 -8.86 -15.88 -19.87
C GLU A 375 -8.90 -16.06 -18.36
N LEU A 376 -8.53 -15.02 -17.60
CA LEU A 376 -8.28 -15.11 -16.16
C LEU A 376 -9.52 -15.59 -15.39
N ASP A 377 -10.69 -15.01 -15.67
CA ASP A 377 -11.93 -15.36 -14.97
C ASP A 377 -12.36 -16.81 -15.20
N LEU A 378 -12.23 -17.30 -16.43
CA LEU A 378 -12.57 -18.68 -16.78
C LEU A 378 -11.66 -19.66 -16.04
N LYS A 379 -10.35 -19.38 -16.04
CA LYS A 379 -9.35 -20.21 -15.37
C LYS A 379 -9.49 -20.16 -13.84
N ILE A 380 -9.80 -19.01 -13.24
CA ILE A 380 -10.08 -18.96 -11.78
C ILE A 380 -11.29 -19.83 -11.43
N LYS A 381 -12.36 -19.80 -12.24
CA LYS A 381 -13.53 -20.67 -12.03
C LYS A 381 -13.19 -22.15 -12.17
N GLU A 382 -12.31 -22.51 -13.10
CA GLU A 382 -11.78 -23.87 -13.26
C GLU A 382 -11.02 -24.31 -12.00
N MET A 383 -10.09 -23.48 -11.51
CA MET A 383 -9.34 -23.72 -10.27
C MET A 383 -10.27 -23.97 -9.08
N ILE A 384 -11.29 -23.14 -8.89
CA ILE A 384 -12.23 -23.23 -7.76
C ILE A 384 -13.03 -24.54 -7.82
N LYS A 385 -13.42 -25.01 -9.01
CA LYS A 385 -14.23 -26.22 -9.19
C LYS A 385 -13.47 -27.53 -8.98
N SER A 386 -12.14 -27.51 -9.10
CA SER A 386 -11.30 -28.71 -8.92
C SER A 386 -11.45 -29.29 -7.51
N ASP A 387 -11.57 -30.61 -7.41
CA ASP A 387 -11.53 -31.38 -6.16
C ASP A 387 -10.09 -31.78 -5.75
N LYS A 388 -9.12 -31.56 -6.62
CA LYS A 388 -7.69 -31.74 -6.37
C LYS A 388 -7.02 -30.45 -5.89
N PRO A 389 -5.85 -30.53 -5.24
CA PRO A 389 -4.97 -29.39 -5.12
C PRO A 389 -4.70 -28.79 -6.51
N VAL A 390 -4.71 -27.46 -6.61
CA VAL A 390 -4.47 -26.76 -7.87
C VAL A 390 -3.31 -25.81 -7.71
N LEU A 391 -2.37 -25.85 -8.64
CA LEU A 391 -1.33 -24.84 -8.77
C LEU A 391 -1.65 -23.95 -9.98
N PHE A 392 -2.07 -22.73 -9.68
CA PHE A 392 -2.50 -21.73 -10.64
C PHE A 392 -1.39 -20.71 -10.86
N ASP A 393 -0.71 -20.81 -12.00
CA ASP A 393 0.36 -19.92 -12.42
C ASP A 393 -0.21 -18.70 -13.16
N CYS A 394 -0.44 -17.59 -12.43
CA CYS A 394 -0.88 -16.33 -13.00
C CYS A 394 0.33 -15.48 -13.39
N VAL A 395 0.69 -15.47 -14.68
CA VAL A 395 1.78 -14.63 -15.19
C VAL A 395 1.32 -13.18 -15.23
N VAL A 396 1.99 -12.34 -14.43
CA VAL A 396 1.64 -10.92 -14.27
C VAL A 396 2.76 -10.00 -14.76
N ASP A 397 2.48 -8.70 -14.77
CA ASP A 397 3.49 -7.68 -15.02
C ASP A 397 4.65 -7.78 -14.02
N LYS A 398 5.87 -7.92 -14.56
CA LYS A 398 7.11 -8.11 -13.80
C LYS A 398 7.56 -6.85 -13.07
N ILE A 399 7.25 -5.67 -13.63
CA ILE A 399 7.82 -4.41 -13.17
C ILE A 399 6.91 -3.62 -12.23
N GLU A 400 5.75 -4.18 -11.88
CA GLU A 400 4.75 -3.54 -11.03
C GLU A 400 5.20 -3.37 -9.57
N ASN A 401 4.99 -2.19 -8.99
CA ASN A 401 5.37 -1.88 -7.60
C ASN A 401 4.13 -1.78 -6.71
N CYS A 402 4.29 -2.17 -5.45
CA CYS A 402 3.23 -2.12 -4.43
C CYS A 402 3.15 -0.71 -3.84
N PHE A 403 2.12 0.03 -4.24
CA PHE A 403 1.74 1.32 -3.70
C PHE A 403 0.33 1.25 -3.08
N PRO A 404 -0.03 2.18 -2.18
CA PRO A 404 0.80 3.22 -1.58
C PRO A 404 1.98 2.68 -0.76
N MET A 405 2.97 3.53 -0.50
CA MET A 405 4.15 3.17 0.29
C MET A 405 4.61 4.33 1.18
N ILE A 406 4.84 4.08 2.48
CA ILE A 406 5.60 4.97 3.35
C ILE A 406 7.10 4.66 3.16
N PRO A 407 7.92 5.61 2.71
CA PRO A 407 9.36 5.40 2.60
C PRO A 407 10.01 5.22 3.98
N SER A 408 11.15 4.53 4.02
CA SER A 408 11.90 4.36 5.27
C SER A 408 12.22 5.70 5.94
N GLY A 409 11.98 5.80 7.24
CA GLY A 409 12.24 7.00 8.05
C GLY A 409 11.26 8.16 7.89
N LYS A 410 10.19 8.01 7.09
CA LYS A 410 9.15 9.04 6.90
C LYS A 410 7.99 8.87 7.89
N ALA A 411 7.28 9.97 8.15
CA ALA A 411 6.04 9.91 8.92
C ALA A 411 4.98 9.12 8.16
N HIS A 412 4.03 8.52 8.87
CA HIS A 412 3.05 7.61 8.25
C HIS A 412 2.08 8.29 7.28
N ASN A 413 1.93 9.61 7.33
CA ASN A 413 1.18 10.41 6.36
C ASN A 413 2.00 10.82 5.11
N GLU A 414 3.32 10.66 5.10
CA GLU A 414 4.20 11.01 3.97
C GLU A 414 4.31 9.85 2.97
N MET A 415 3.21 9.57 2.27
CA MET A 415 3.09 8.40 1.39
C MET A 415 3.42 8.70 -0.09
N ILE A 416 4.08 7.74 -0.74
CA ILE A 416 4.18 7.66 -2.20
C ILE A 416 2.95 6.90 -2.71
N LEU A 417 2.16 7.52 -3.60
CA LEU A 417 0.92 6.94 -4.13
C LEU A 417 1.10 6.23 -5.47
N GLU A 418 2.06 6.66 -6.26
CA GLU A 418 2.36 6.11 -7.58
C GLU A 418 3.83 6.33 -7.92
N LYS A 419 4.28 5.69 -9.00
CA LYS A 419 5.60 5.96 -9.55
C LYS A 419 5.57 7.36 -10.18
N ASN A 420 6.23 8.34 -9.56
CA ASN A 420 6.33 9.69 -10.11
C ASN A 420 6.95 9.64 -11.53
N ILE A 421 6.17 10.00 -12.54
CA ILE A 421 6.67 10.19 -13.91
C ILE A 421 7.01 11.67 -14.06
N SER A 422 8.31 11.98 -14.17
CA SER A 422 8.78 13.33 -14.49
C SER A 422 8.98 13.46 -16.00
N ARG A 423 8.47 14.55 -16.58
CA ARG A 423 8.74 14.89 -17.99
C ARG A 423 10.01 15.72 -18.08
N ILE A 424 10.96 15.26 -18.88
CA ILE A 424 12.17 16.01 -19.23
C ILE A 424 12.08 16.33 -20.73
N THR A 425 12.31 17.60 -21.09
CA THR A 425 12.42 18.03 -22.49
C THR A 425 13.89 18.25 -22.81
N ILE A 426 14.40 17.61 -23.86
CA ILE A 426 15.77 17.79 -24.33
C ILE A 426 15.70 18.40 -25.73
N ALA A 427 16.18 19.63 -25.85
CA ALA A 427 16.34 20.31 -27.12
C ALA A 427 17.77 20.12 -27.64
N THR A 428 17.91 19.61 -28.87
CA THR A 428 19.22 19.41 -29.51
C THR A 428 19.15 19.79 -30.99
N ASN A 429 20.29 20.14 -31.57
CA ASN A 429 20.46 20.33 -33.01
C ASN A 429 21.34 19.19 -33.53
N GLY A 430 20.89 18.45 -34.55
CA GLY A 430 21.67 17.36 -35.13
C GLY A 430 20.91 16.56 -36.18
N THR A 431 21.61 15.64 -36.84
CA THR A 431 21.02 14.63 -37.73
C THR A 431 20.19 13.62 -36.94
N ASN A 432 19.38 12.80 -37.63
CA ASN A 432 18.64 11.70 -37.00
C ASN A 432 19.54 10.76 -36.18
N SER A 433 20.81 10.57 -36.58
CA SER A 433 21.78 9.77 -35.83
C SER A 433 22.09 10.34 -34.45
N VAL A 434 22.13 11.67 -34.29
CA VAL A 434 22.33 12.34 -32.99
C VAL A 434 21.12 12.09 -32.08
N ILE A 435 19.91 12.18 -32.61
CA ILE A 435 18.67 11.92 -31.85
C ILE A 435 18.63 10.46 -31.37
N GLU A 436 18.95 9.50 -32.25
CA GLU A 436 18.98 8.09 -31.88
C GLU A 436 20.07 7.78 -30.86
N GLN A 437 21.24 8.43 -30.95
CA GLN A 437 22.28 8.31 -29.94
C GLN A 437 21.84 8.87 -28.58
N ILE A 438 21.18 10.04 -28.54
CA ILE A 438 20.63 10.60 -27.30
C ILE A 438 19.58 9.67 -26.71
N LYS A 439 18.65 9.14 -27.52
CA LYS A 439 17.66 8.15 -27.06
C LYS A 439 18.34 6.93 -26.45
N ALA A 440 19.35 6.37 -27.13
CA ALA A 440 20.07 5.20 -26.66
C ALA A 440 20.79 5.47 -25.33
N GLN A 441 21.34 6.66 -25.13
CA GLN A 441 21.98 7.03 -23.86
C GLN A 441 20.96 7.29 -22.75
N LEU A 442 19.84 7.97 -23.04
CA LEU A 442 18.78 8.19 -22.04
C LEU A 442 18.18 6.88 -21.56
N LEU A 443 17.91 5.94 -22.47
CA LEU A 443 17.41 4.61 -22.14
C LEU A 443 18.38 3.79 -21.28
N LYS A 444 19.69 4.11 -21.31
CA LYS A 444 20.70 3.51 -20.42
C LYS A 444 20.74 4.17 -19.05
N LEU A 445 20.56 5.49 -18.99
CA LEU A 445 20.78 6.29 -17.78
C LEU A 445 19.55 6.41 -16.89
N ILE A 446 18.35 6.49 -17.47
CA ILE A 446 17.10 6.67 -16.74
C ILE A 446 15.97 5.81 -17.33
N PRO A 447 14.93 5.45 -16.54
CA PRO A 447 13.76 4.75 -17.05
C PRO A 447 12.93 5.71 -17.90
N VAL A 448 13.08 5.65 -19.22
CA VAL A 448 12.33 6.51 -20.14
C VAL A 448 10.99 5.86 -20.48
N TYR A 449 9.89 6.43 -19.98
CA TYR A 449 8.54 5.94 -20.28
C TYR A 449 8.16 6.12 -21.75
N LYS A 450 8.49 7.28 -22.33
CA LYS A 450 8.19 7.62 -23.72
C LYS A 450 9.18 8.67 -24.22
N VAL A 451 9.66 8.47 -25.45
CA VAL A 451 10.30 9.54 -26.23
C VAL A 451 9.35 9.95 -27.34
N ALA A 452 9.07 11.26 -27.42
CA ALA A 452 8.33 11.85 -28.53
C ALA A 452 9.24 12.84 -29.26
N SER A 453 9.27 12.77 -30.59
CA SER A 453 9.88 13.80 -31.42
C SER A 453 8.80 14.80 -31.84
N PHE A 454 9.08 16.08 -31.65
CA PHE A 454 8.20 17.17 -32.08
C PHE A 454 8.90 17.91 -33.21
N PRO A 455 8.58 17.62 -34.49
CA PRO A 455 9.08 18.43 -35.60
C PRO A 455 8.56 19.87 -35.47
N VAL A 456 9.32 20.82 -35.99
CA VAL A 456 8.90 22.23 -36.05
C VAL A 456 7.85 22.38 -37.15
N ASP A 457 6.63 21.96 -36.87
CA ASP A 457 5.47 22.01 -37.76
C ASP A 457 4.23 22.56 -37.04
N ASP A 458 3.12 22.69 -37.78
CA ASP A 458 1.88 23.28 -37.26
C ASP A 458 1.19 22.41 -36.20
N LYS A 459 1.62 21.16 -36.01
CA LYS A 459 1.06 20.22 -35.03
C LYS A 459 1.66 20.39 -33.65
N SER A 460 2.69 21.21 -33.49
CA SER A 460 3.38 21.42 -32.21
C SER A 460 3.39 22.90 -31.82
N ILE A 461 3.30 23.17 -30.51
CA ILE A 461 3.52 24.48 -29.90
C ILE A 461 4.94 24.50 -29.36
N PHE A 462 5.70 25.53 -29.74
CA PHE A 462 7.04 25.79 -29.22
C PHE A 462 7.06 27.11 -28.45
N ARG A 463 7.54 27.06 -27.21
CA ARG A 463 7.77 28.25 -26.38
C ARG A 463 9.13 28.19 -25.73
N GLU A 464 9.73 29.34 -25.55
CA GLU A 464 11.00 29.50 -24.87
C GLU A 464 10.90 30.71 -23.93
N LEU A 465 11.69 30.70 -22.86
CA LEU A 465 11.80 31.81 -21.91
C LEU A 465 13.21 32.37 -21.99
N ALA A 466 13.31 33.70 -22.07
CA ALA A 466 14.56 34.44 -21.99
C ALA A 466 14.51 35.44 -20.82
N LEU A 467 15.58 35.44 -20.02
CA LEU A 467 15.89 36.50 -19.06
C LEU A 467 16.97 37.39 -19.65
N ILE A 468 16.70 38.68 -19.75
CA ILE A 468 17.61 39.65 -20.38
C ILE A 468 17.89 40.77 -19.39
N LYS A 469 19.18 40.95 -19.07
CA LYS A 469 19.65 42.08 -18.28
C LYS A 469 20.19 43.16 -19.20
N VAL A 470 19.71 44.38 -19.04
CA VAL A 470 20.18 45.57 -19.75
C VAL A 470 20.83 46.52 -18.76
N ILE A 471 22.02 47.03 -19.09
CA ILE A 471 22.74 48.04 -18.31
C ILE A 471 23.14 49.16 -19.27
N ALA A 472 22.65 50.38 -19.04
CA ALA A 472 22.94 51.52 -19.91
C ALA A 472 22.77 52.85 -19.17
N ASP A 473 23.13 53.95 -19.84
CA ASP A 473 22.78 55.29 -19.38
C ASP A 473 21.25 55.54 -19.40
N LYS A 474 20.80 56.59 -18.72
CA LYS A 474 19.37 56.91 -18.59
C LYS A 474 18.66 57.05 -19.94
N LYS A 475 19.33 57.57 -20.98
CA LYS A 475 18.73 57.80 -22.30
C LYS A 475 18.50 56.50 -23.06
N ASN A 476 19.47 55.59 -23.01
CA ASN A 476 19.37 54.28 -23.65
C ASN A 476 18.46 53.32 -22.88
N LEU A 477 18.37 53.44 -21.54
CA LEU A 477 17.42 52.67 -20.74
C LEU A 477 15.97 53.00 -21.07
N GLU A 478 15.62 54.28 -21.22
CA GLU A 478 14.23 54.65 -21.58
C GLU A 478 13.83 54.08 -22.95
N LYS A 479 14.73 54.14 -23.95
CA LYS A 479 14.50 53.51 -25.26
C LYS A 479 14.39 51.98 -25.19
N ALA A 480 15.23 51.34 -24.38
CA ALA A 480 15.16 49.89 -24.18
C ALA A 480 13.86 49.48 -23.47
N LYS A 481 13.36 50.31 -22.55
CA LYS A 481 12.05 50.09 -21.89
C LYS A 481 10.88 50.22 -22.86
N GLU A 482 10.92 51.16 -23.80
CA GLU A 482 9.91 51.27 -24.85
C GLU A 482 9.79 49.98 -25.68
N ILE A 483 10.93 49.38 -26.04
CA ILE A 483 11.00 48.09 -26.75
C ILE A 483 10.48 46.95 -25.85
N CYS A 484 10.87 46.91 -24.58
CA CYS A 484 10.35 45.90 -23.65
C CYS A 484 8.82 46.00 -23.49
N ASN A 485 8.28 47.22 -23.44
CA ASN A 485 6.84 47.47 -23.31
C ASN A 485 6.07 47.08 -24.57
N SER A 486 6.63 47.33 -25.77
CA SER A 486 5.98 46.95 -27.04
C SER A 486 5.86 45.43 -27.19
N HIS A 487 6.87 44.68 -26.73
CA HIS A 487 6.85 43.22 -26.67
C HIS A 487 6.13 42.65 -25.43
N LYS A 488 5.61 43.52 -24.55
CA LYS A 488 4.97 43.13 -23.27
C LYS A 488 5.86 42.24 -22.39
N ALA A 489 7.16 42.49 -22.39
CA ALA A 489 8.11 41.79 -21.53
C ALA A 489 7.84 42.15 -20.05
N GLN A 490 7.97 41.16 -19.17
CA GLN A 490 7.71 41.32 -17.74
C GLN A 490 9.00 41.76 -17.03
N TYR A 491 8.97 42.90 -16.34
CA TYR A 491 10.11 43.34 -15.54
C TYR A 491 10.20 42.52 -14.25
N LEU A 492 11.38 41.94 -14.01
CA LEU A 492 11.70 41.22 -12.77
C LEU A 492 12.48 42.11 -11.79
N ASP A 493 13.27 43.04 -12.31
CA ASP A 493 14.07 43.98 -11.53
C ASP A 493 14.31 45.28 -12.32
N THR A 494 14.38 46.43 -11.65
CA THR A 494 14.62 47.73 -12.29
C THR A 494 15.33 48.69 -11.33
N THR A 495 16.42 49.27 -11.78
CA THR A 495 17.22 50.28 -11.07
C THR A 495 17.41 51.53 -11.94
N SER A 496 18.14 52.53 -11.41
CA SER A 496 18.46 53.75 -12.16
C SER A 496 19.43 53.52 -13.33
N THR A 497 20.15 52.39 -13.35
CA THR A 497 21.20 52.08 -14.34
C THR A 497 21.03 50.72 -15.02
N SER A 498 20.01 49.93 -14.66
CA SER A 498 19.76 48.62 -15.26
C SER A 498 18.33 48.13 -15.09
N PHE A 499 17.94 47.12 -15.86
CA PHE A 499 16.75 46.31 -15.57
C PHE A 499 16.96 44.86 -15.99
N ILE A 500 16.12 43.97 -15.46
CA ILE A 500 16.00 42.57 -15.89
C ILE A 500 14.56 42.36 -16.34
N VAL A 501 14.39 41.83 -17.55
CA VAL A 501 13.09 41.42 -18.09
C VAL A 501 13.05 39.93 -18.38
N GLU A 502 11.87 39.36 -18.16
CA GLU A 502 11.47 38.05 -18.60
C GLU A 502 10.60 38.19 -19.86
N PHE A 503 10.95 37.44 -20.91
CA PHE A 503 10.18 37.40 -22.15
C PHE A 503 9.96 35.96 -22.60
N HIS A 504 8.69 35.58 -22.79
CA HIS A 504 8.29 34.24 -23.19
C HIS A 504 7.63 34.29 -24.57
N SER A 505 8.28 33.71 -25.57
CA SER A 505 7.73 33.67 -26.93
C SER A 505 8.31 32.54 -27.77
N THR A 506 8.10 32.58 -29.10
CA THR A 506 8.81 31.68 -30.01
C THR A 506 10.28 32.06 -30.09
N ARG A 507 11.14 31.09 -30.47
CA ARG A 507 12.58 31.33 -30.64
C ARG A 507 12.90 32.49 -31.57
N ARG A 508 12.15 32.62 -32.69
CA ARG A 508 12.33 33.71 -33.66
C ARG A 508 12.00 35.08 -33.07
N GLU A 509 10.93 35.18 -32.29
CA GLU A 509 10.53 36.42 -31.64
C GLU A 509 11.51 36.81 -30.53
N ILE A 510 11.99 35.85 -29.73
CA ILE A 510 13.04 36.09 -28.74
C ILE A 510 14.33 36.57 -29.42
N ASP A 511 14.73 35.95 -30.54
CA ASP A 511 15.91 36.38 -31.29
C ASP A 511 15.71 37.79 -31.88
N SER A 512 14.49 38.14 -32.33
CA SER A 512 14.15 39.52 -32.75
C SER A 512 14.26 40.50 -31.61
N PHE A 513 13.64 40.17 -30.47
CA PHE A 513 13.62 41.00 -29.27
C PHE A 513 15.04 41.27 -28.74
N ILE A 514 15.89 40.25 -28.68
CA ILE A 514 17.30 40.40 -28.32
C ILE A 514 18.04 41.30 -29.33
N ARG A 515 17.78 41.16 -30.63
CA ARG A 515 18.42 42.02 -31.66
C ARG A 515 17.99 43.47 -31.52
N GLU A 516 16.72 43.74 -31.23
CA GLU A 516 16.18 45.08 -31.01
C GLU A 516 16.76 45.72 -29.74
N LEU A 517 16.98 44.94 -28.67
CA LEU A 517 17.57 45.43 -27.43
C LEU A 517 19.10 45.56 -27.47
N LYS A 518 19.79 44.84 -28.36
CA LYS A 518 21.26 44.79 -28.42
C LYS A 518 21.96 46.15 -28.49
N PRO A 519 21.48 47.15 -29.25
CA PRO A 519 22.10 48.49 -29.30
C PRO A 519 22.07 49.25 -27.97
N PHE A 520 21.23 48.83 -27.02
CA PHE A 520 20.96 49.55 -25.77
C PHE A 520 21.62 48.92 -24.54
N GLY A 521 22.64 48.08 -24.72
CA GLY A 521 23.49 47.61 -23.61
C GLY A 521 23.00 46.34 -22.92
N ILE A 522 22.69 45.29 -23.68
CA ILE A 522 22.46 43.95 -23.10
C ILE A 522 23.74 43.49 -22.38
N ALA A 523 23.64 43.27 -21.08
CA ALA A 523 24.73 42.79 -20.23
C ALA A 523 24.77 41.26 -20.12
N SER A 524 23.60 40.61 -20.06
CA SER A 524 23.52 39.15 -20.04
C SER A 524 22.17 38.66 -20.56
N VAL A 525 22.19 37.44 -21.13
CA VAL A 525 20.99 36.72 -21.57
C VAL A 525 21.07 35.29 -21.05
N ALA A 526 20.03 34.82 -20.38
CA ALA A 526 19.84 33.42 -20.01
C ALA A 526 18.58 32.88 -20.69
N ARG A 527 18.64 31.65 -21.21
CA ARG A 527 17.54 31.02 -21.96
C ARG A 527 17.28 29.63 -21.42
N THR A 528 16.01 29.23 -21.36
CA THR A 528 15.61 27.88 -20.96
C THR A 528 15.77 26.83 -22.07
N GLY A 529 15.92 27.28 -23.33
CA GLY A 529 15.78 26.43 -24.51
C GLY A 529 14.31 26.19 -24.89
N PRO A 530 14.03 25.67 -26.10
CA PRO A 530 12.67 25.47 -26.56
C PRO A 530 11.98 24.31 -25.83
N LEU A 531 10.79 24.59 -25.31
CA LEU A 531 9.83 23.61 -24.82
C LEU A 531 8.78 23.34 -25.90
N ALA A 532 8.42 22.07 -26.09
CA ALA A 532 7.50 21.65 -27.14
C ALA A 532 6.34 20.78 -26.60
N MET A 533 5.14 21.00 -27.12
CA MET A 533 3.96 20.14 -26.90
C MET A 533 3.15 19.99 -28.18
N ALA A 534 2.55 18.81 -28.40
CA ALA A 534 1.58 18.63 -29.48
C ALA A 534 0.30 19.45 -29.23
N LYS A 535 -0.33 19.91 -30.31
CA LYS A 535 -1.66 20.52 -30.30
C LYS A 535 -2.75 19.44 -30.36
N GLY A 536 -3.85 19.64 -29.62
CA GLY A 536 -5.00 18.73 -29.61
C GLY A 536 -4.75 17.43 -28.82
N ALA A 537 -5.64 16.44 -29.01
CA ALA A 537 -5.54 15.13 -28.35
C ALA A 537 -4.63 14.14 -29.11
N GLU A 538 -4.13 14.51 -30.29
CA GLU A 538 -3.27 13.66 -31.09
C GLU A 538 -1.82 13.71 -30.59
N ILE A 539 -1.32 12.55 -30.18
CA ILE A 539 0.12 12.35 -30.00
C ILE A 539 0.62 11.77 -31.32
N THR A 540 1.40 12.53 -32.08
CA THR A 540 2.04 12.01 -33.30
C THR A 540 2.99 10.87 -32.94
N GLU A 541 2.52 9.63 -33.13
CA GLU A 541 3.34 8.43 -33.01
C GLU A 541 4.37 8.41 -34.14
N THR A 542 5.65 8.40 -33.78
CA THR A 542 6.71 8.02 -34.71
C THR A 542 7.43 6.78 -34.17
N ASN A 543 7.03 5.65 -34.74
CA ASN A 543 7.65 4.33 -34.79
C ASN A 543 7.92 3.53 -33.49
N LYS A 544 7.30 2.34 -33.50
CA LYS A 544 7.69 1.05 -32.91
C LYS A 544 9.15 0.98 -32.44
N GLY A 545 9.37 1.27 -31.16
CA GLY A 545 10.55 0.88 -30.40
C GLY A 545 10.09 0.14 -29.15
N LYS A 546 10.74 -0.99 -28.82
CA LYS A 546 10.35 -1.94 -27.77
C LYS A 546 9.84 -1.26 -26.50
N VAL A 547 8.63 -1.65 -26.12
CA VAL A 547 8.09 -1.52 -24.76
C VAL A 547 8.95 -2.40 -23.86
N ILE A 548 9.61 -1.80 -22.87
CA ILE A 548 10.03 -2.46 -21.63
C ILE A 548 9.65 -1.53 -20.48
#